data_AF-A0A7V5SQX2-F1
#
_entry.id   AF-A0A7V5SQX2-F1
#
_cell.length_a   1.000
_cell.length_b   1.000
_cell.length_c   1.000
_cell.angle_alpha   90.00
_cell.angle_beta   90.00
_cell.angle_gamma   90.00
#
_symmetry.space_group_name_H-M   'P 1'
#
loop_
_entity.id
_entity.type
_entity.pdbx_description
1 polymer ?
#
loop_
_entity_poly.entity_id
_entity_poly.type
_entity_poly.pdbx_seq_one_letter_code
_entity_poly.pdbx_strand_id
1 'polypeptide(L)'
;MKRLFNFFLIIGFIVYLASSAYGQTENVGIGTTTPDNSAILHLDVSSMATKRGLLIPKMTISERNNIPNPANGLIVYCTDDNLFYYNAGTPAIPNWVALIASTSTFPFNKISSGINSSATMEITSGASLFPSGTGSIQANKFVGTGSTSDAIDLATNETNGILPVAKGGTNSSSFVSNNTFLTFNGTSIVSTSFDQNSFATNNLTNGNIFVGNASNVATGVVMSGDATITNAGVLTIADGAITNAKVSANAEIDVSKLGHSTTDGQIIRTNGNAVQWFTPNYLTTETDPIYSAKFDLTGAATGDLLKFDGTKYVKFTPNYLTT
;
A
#
# COMPACT_ATOMS: atom_id res chain seq x y z
N MET A 1 58.75 80.07 -66.61
CA MET A 1 57.54 79.22 -66.49
C MET A 1 57.82 77.73 -66.76
N LYS A 2 58.39 77.33 -67.91
CA LYS A 2 58.65 75.90 -68.23
C LYS A 2 59.49 75.14 -67.18
N ARG A 3 60.51 75.78 -66.60
CA ARG A 3 61.34 75.16 -65.54
C ARG A 3 60.61 74.98 -64.20
N LEU A 4 59.65 75.85 -63.89
CA LEU A 4 58.85 75.77 -62.67
C LEU A 4 57.80 74.67 -62.78
N PHE A 5 57.17 74.53 -63.95
CA PHE A 5 56.23 73.45 -64.25
C PHE A 5 56.90 72.06 -64.17
N ASN A 6 58.10 71.91 -64.74
CA ASN A 6 58.85 70.64 -64.67
C ASN A 6 59.27 70.30 -63.23
N PHE A 7 59.56 71.30 -62.39
CA PHE A 7 59.90 71.08 -60.98
C PHE A 7 58.70 70.55 -60.18
N PHE A 8 57.51 71.13 -60.35
CA PHE A 8 56.28 70.64 -59.72
C PHE A 8 55.87 69.26 -60.24
N LEU A 9 56.10 68.97 -61.52
CA LEU A 9 55.81 67.67 -62.11
C LEU A 9 56.72 66.57 -61.55
N ILE A 10 58.02 66.87 -61.36
CA ILE A 10 58.98 65.94 -60.75
C ILE A 10 58.68 65.73 -59.26
N ILE A 11 58.33 66.78 -58.51
CA ILE A 11 57.91 66.64 -57.10
C ILE A 11 56.63 65.82 -56.99
N GLY A 12 55.63 66.05 -57.85
CA GLY A 12 54.41 65.25 -57.89
C GLY A 12 54.69 63.78 -58.19
N PHE A 13 55.61 63.49 -59.11
CA PHE A 13 56.03 62.13 -59.46
C PHE A 13 56.81 61.44 -58.32
N ILE A 14 57.66 62.19 -57.60
CA ILE A 14 58.41 61.68 -56.43
C ILE A 14 57.46 61.41 -55.24
N VAL A 15 56.46 62.27 -55.01
CA VAL A 15 55.45 62.05 -53.96
C VAL A 15 54.53 60.86 -54.30
N TYR A 16 54.25 60.62 -55.59
CA TYR A 16 53.52 59.45 -56.07
C TYR A 16 54.33 58.14 -55.96
N LEU A 17 55.66 58.20 -56.15
CA LEU A 17 56.56 57.06 -55.93
C LEU A 17 56.85 56.79 -54.44
N ALA A 18 56.73 57.80 -53.58
CA ALA A 18 56.95 57.70 -52.13
C ALA A 18 55.73 57.25 -51.33
N SER A 19 54.56 57.04 -51.97
CA SER A 19 53.48 56.29 -51.34
C SER A 19 53.82 54.79 -51.36
N SER A 20 54.75 54.38 -50.50
CA SER A 20 54.80 52.99 -50.07
C SER A 20 53.47 52.71 -49.36
N ALA A 21 52.55 52.04 -50.05
CA ALA A 21 51.46 51.35 -49.39
C ALA A 21 52.12 50.44 -48.35
N TYR A 22 51.92 50.76 -47.07
CA TYR A 22 52.36 49.90 -45.97
C TYR A 22 51.59 48.59 -46.09
N GLY A 23 52.13 47.64 -46.84
CA GLY A 23 51.65 46.28 -46.88
C GLY A 23 52.08 45.61 -45.58
N GLN A 24 51.35 45.85 -44.49
CA GLN A 24 51.18 44.88 -43.41
C GLN A 24 52.51 44.45 -42.74
N THR A 25 53.13 45.33 -41.95
CA THR A 25 54.43 45.05 -41.31
C THR A 25 54.40 43.84 -40.36
N GLU A 26 53.23 43.44 -39.85
CA GLU A 26 53.08 42.31 -38.92
C GLU A 26 51.84 41.43 -39.19
N ASN A 27 50.69 41.99 -39.61
CA ASN A 27 49.46 41.23 -39.88
C ASN A 27 48.60 41.82 -41.02
N VAL A 28 47.73 40.98 -41.59
CA VAL A 28 46.84 41.30 -42.71
C VAL A 28 45.45 41.66 -42.16
N GLY A 29 45.00 42.89 -42.40
CA GLY A 29 43.61 43.30 -42.20
C GLY A 29 42.82 43.24 -43.49
N ILE A 30 41.65 42.60 -43.48
CA ILE A 30 40.66 42.76 -44.56
C ILE A 30 39.36 43.26 -43.93
N GLY A 31 38.96 44.48 -44.31
CA GLY A 31 37.77 45.15 -43.77
C GLY A 31 37.95 45.79 -42.39
N THR A 32 39.16 45.74 -41.83
CA THR A 32 39.60 46.52 -40.67
C THR A 32 40.94 47.18 -40.96
N THR A 33 41.15 48.39 -40.44
CA THR A 33 42.43 49.12 -40.48
C THR A 33 43.27 48.92 -39.21
N THR A 34 42.72 48.21 -38.22
CA THR A 34 43.38 47.87 -36.95
C THR A 34 43.26 46.36 -36.72
N PRO A 35 44.01 45.54 -37.48
CA PRO A 35 43.98 44.09 -37.28
C PRO A 35 44.43 43.76 -35.85
N ASP A 36 43.87 42.72 -35.24
CA ASP A 36 44.20 42.37 -33.86
C ASP A 36 45.65 41.87 -33.79
N ASN A 37 46.45 42.35 -32.83
CA ASN A 37 47.86 41.99 -32.73
C ASN A 37 48.09 40.48 -32.51
N SER A 38 47.08 39.74 -32.05
CA SER A 38 47.13 38.27 -31.89
C SER A 38 46.87 37.50 -33.19
N ALA A 39 46.42 38.15 -34.27
CA ALA A 39 46.04 37.51 -35.52
C ALA A 39 46.97 37.93 -36.67
N ILE A 40 47.49 36.95 -37.43
CA ILE A 40 48.20 37.22 -38.68
C ILE A 40 47.26 37.63 -39.83
N LEU A 41 45.99 37.21 -39.75
CA LEU A 41 44.91 37.59 -40.67
C LEU A 41 43.65 37.90 -39.86
N HIS A 42 43.20 39.16 -39.87
CA HIS A 42 41.95 39.60 -39.27
C HIS A 42 40.96 39.97 -40.38
N LEU A 43 39.88 39.20 -40.49
CA LEU A 43 38.76 39.46 -41.40
C LEU A 43 37.62 40.08 -40.60
N ASP A 44 37.37 41.37 -40.78
CA ASP A 44 36.23 42.05 -40.19
C ASP A 44 35.27 42.52 -41.30
N VAL A 45 34.02 42.09 -41.24
CA VAL A 45 32.99 42.45 -42.20
C VAL A 45 31.91 43.36 -41.60
N SER A 46 32.09 43.80 -40.35
CA SER A 46 31.14 44.62 -39.60
C SER A 46 30.80 45.93 -40.32
N SER A 47 31.79 46.54 -40.98
CA SER A 47 31.68 47.82 -41.70
C SER A 47 31.26 47.70 -43.17
N MET A 48 31.11 46.48 -43.71
CA MET A 48 30.80 46.26 -45.12
C MET A 48 29.30 46.26 -45.40
N ALA A 49 28.87 46.93 -46.49
CA ALA A 49 27.48 46.91 -46.95
C ALA A 49 27.00 45.51 -47.40
N THR A 50 27.88 44.71 -47.98
CA THR A 50 27.64 43.30 -48.30
C THR A 50 28.67 42.43 -47.61
N LYS A 51 28.25 41.66 -46.60
CA LYS A 51 29.12 40.77 -45.83
C LYS A 51 29.56 39.57 -46.68
N ARG A 52 30.83 39.18 -46.57
CA ARG A 52 31.45 38.04 -47.29
C ARG A 52 32.18 37.14 -46.28
N GLY A 53 32.51 35.90 -46.67
CA GLY A 53 33.25 34.95 -45.83
C GLY A 53 34.67 34.69 -46.32
N LEU A 54 35.40 33.84 -45.59
CA LEU A 54 36.69 33.29 -46.02
C LEU A 54 36.45 31.99 -46.80
N LEU A 55 36.93 31.93 -48.04
CA LEU A 55 36.99 30.70 -48.80
C LEU A 55 38.36 30.05 -48.63
N ILE A 56 38.39 28.92 -47.93
CA ILE A 56 39.59 28.08 -47.76
C ILE A 56 39.84 27.28 -49.06
N PRO A 57 41.10 26.92 -49.42
CA PRO A 57 41.40 26.15 -50.61
C PRO A 57 40.51 24.91 -50.76
N LYS A 58 39.83 24.80 -51.91
CA LYS A 58 38.95 23.69 -52.26
C LYS A 58 39.70 22.70 -53.13
N MET A 59 39.58 21.42 -52.83
CA MET A 59 40.24 20.35 -53.58
C MET A 59 39.56 19.00 -53.37
N THR A 60 39.90 18.00 -54.16
CA THR A 60 39.50 16.60 -53.97
C THR A 60 40.38 15.91 -52.93
N ILE A 61 40.00 14.70 -52.48
CA ILE A 61 40.81 13.84 -51.60
C ILE A 61 42.17 13.54 -52.24
N SER A 62 42.16 13.25 -53.55
CA SER A 62 43.38 12.96 -54.32
C SER A 62 44.35 14.14 -54.30
N GLU A 63 43.85 15.35 -54.59
CA GLU A 63 44.65 16.57 -54.57
C GLU A 63 45.16 16.91 -53.17
N ARG A 64 44.33 16.75 -52.13
CA ARG A 64 44.72 16.95 -50.73
C ARG A 64 45.86 16.03 -50.30
N ASN A 65 45.75 14.74 -50.65
CA ASN A 65 46.76 13.75 -50.29
C ASN A 65 48.07 13.94 -51.09
N ASN A 66 48.01 14.64 -52.22
CA ASN A 66 49.17 14.97 -53.05
C ASN A 66 49.83 16.32 -52.69
N ILE A 67 49.33 17.07 -51.70
CA ILE A 67 50.02 18.28 -51.22
C ILE A 67 51.40 17.87 -50.69
N PRO A 68 52.50 18.38 -51.26
CA PRO A 68 53.83 18.08 -50.75
C PRO A 68 54.06 18.76 -49.39
N ASN A 69 54.45 17.99 -48.38
CA ASN A 69 54.80 18.49 -47.04
C ASN A 69 53.76 19.45 -46.41
N PRO A 70 52.48 19.04 -46.26
CA PRO A 70 51.44 19.93 -45.74
C PRO A 70 51.73 20.32 -44.28
N ALA A 71 51.67 21.61 -43.96
CA ALA A 71 51.92 22.08 -42.60
C ALA A 71 50.95 21.46 -41.57
N ASN A 72 51.40 21.28 -40.33
CA ASN A 72 50.49 20.96 -39.22
C ASN A 72 49.45 22.09 -39.08
N GLY A 73 48.18 21.73 -38.94
CA GLY A 73 47.07 22.69 -38.88
C GLY A 73 46.64 23.27 -40.23
N LEU A 74 47.25 22.88 -41.37
CA LEU A 74 46.80 23.31 -42.70
C LEU A 74 45.34 22.91 -42.91
N ILE A 75 44.46 23.89 -43.19
CA ILE A 75 43.03 23.66 -43.40
C ILE A 75 42.72 23.66 -44.90
N VAL A 76 41.92 22.69 -45.34
CA VAL A 76 41.39 22.59 -46.70
C VAL A 76 39.90 22.24 -46.67
N TYR A 77 39.18 22.60 -47.73
CA TYR A 77 37.82 22.10 -47.97
C TYR A 77 37.87 20.98 -49.01
N CYS A 78 37.48 19.78 -48.60
CA CYS A 78 37.41 18.60 -49.47
C CYS A 78 36.07 18.56 -50.20
N THR A 79 36.11 18.48 -51.52
CA THR A 79 34.93 18.52 -52.39
C THR A 79 34.32 17.15 -52.69
N ASP A 80 35.03 16.06 -52.40
CA ASP A 80 34.49 14.70 -52.60
C ASP A 80 33.47 14.33 -51.51
N ASP A 81 33.70 14.76 -50.27
CA ASP A 81 32.86 14.49 -49.09
C ASP A 81 32.26 15.75 -48.45
N ASN A 82 32.55 16.93 -49.00
CA ASN A 82 32.06 18.24 -48.56
C ASN A 82 32.46 18.63 -47.12
N LEU A 83 33.62 18.18 -46.65
CA LEU A 83 34.11 18.44 -45.28
C LEU A 83 35.34 19.35 -45.26
N PHE A 84 35.45 20.13 -44.18
CA PHE A 84 36.71 20.78 -43.83
C PHE A 84 37.65 19.77 -43.18
N TYR A 85 38.91 19.76 -43.61
CA TYR A 85 39.98 18.96 -43.04
C TYR A 85 41.11 19.84 -42.54
N TYR A 86 41.76 19.42 -41.46
CA TYR A 86 43.06 19.94 -41.06
C TYR A 86 44.10 18.82 -40.98
N ASN A 87 45.36 19.14 -41.24
CA ASN A 87 46.45 18.20 -40.99
C ASN A 87 46.78 18.16 -39.49
N ALA A 88 46.34 17.11 -38.79
CA ALA A 88 46.69 16.85 -37.39
C ALA A 88 48.09 16.22 -37.22
N GLY A 89 48.72 15.79 -38.32
CA GLY A 89 50.02 15.13 -38.34
C GLY A 89 51.19 16.11 -38.56
N THR A 90 52.32 15.59 -39.03
CA THR A 90 53.50 16.39 -39.37
C THR A 90 53.60 16.57 -40.89
N PRO A 91 54.42 17.48 -41.41
CA PRO A 91 54.65 17.58 -42.85
C PRO A 91 55.13 16.28 -43.50
N ALA A 92 55.95 15.49 -42.79
CA ALA A 92 56.48 14.22 -43.30
C ALA A 92 55.45 13.07 -43.24
N ILE A 93 54.50 13.13 -42.31
CA ILE A 93 53.46 12.11 -42.12
C ILE A 93 52.13 12.84 -41.87
N PRO A 94 51.43 13.29 -42.93
CA PRO A 94 50.17 13.98 -42.79
C PRO A 94 49.08 13.07 -42.23
N ASN A 95 48.24 13.61 -41.34
CA ASN A 95 47.05 12.97 -40.82
C ASN A 95 45.86 13.91 -41.01
N TRP A 96 45.07 13.70 -42.06
CA TRP A 96 43.92 14.54 -42.38
C TRP A 96 42.72 14.18 -41.51
N VAL A 97 42.35 15.08 -40.60
CA VAL A 97 41.21 14.93 -39.70
C VAL A 97 40.13 15.93 -40.08
N ALA A 98 38.89 15.47 -40.17
CA ALA A 98 37.75 16.34 -40.43
C ALA A 98 37.50 17.27 -39.23
N LEU A 99 37.25 18.55 -39.47
CA LEU A 99 37.02 19.57 -38.44
C LEU A 99 35.75 19.30 -37.63
N ILE A 100 34.76 18.65 -38.26
CA ILE A 100 33.58 18.07 -37.62
C ILE A 100 33.40 16.69 -38.27
N ALA A 101 33.91 15.65 -37.61
CA ALA A 101 33.64 14.28 -38.04
C ALA A 101 32.20 13.90 -37.62
N SER A 102 31.44 13.26 -38.52
CA SER A 102 30.14 12.66 -38.20
C SER A 102 30.23 11.56 -37.11
N THR A 103 31.44 11.16 -36.73
CA THR A 103 31.76 10.14 -35.73
C THR A 103 32.58 10.69 -34.55
N SER A 104 32.60 12.00 -34.29
CA SER A 104 33.36 12.53 -33.16
C SER A 104 32.77 12.02 -31.85
N THR A 105 33.49 11.15 -31.14
CA THR A 105 33.24 10.80 -29.74
C THR A 105 33.31 12.08 -28.90
N PHE A 106 32.16 12.62 -28.53
CA PHE A 106 32.07 13.68 -27.55
C PHE A 106 32.16 13.05 -26.16
N PRO A 107 33.17 13.40 -25.34
CA PRO A 107 33.23 12.88 -23.98
C PRO A 107 32.02 13.43 -23.20
N PHE A 108 31.33 12.56 -22.47
CA PHE A 108 30.07 12.89 -21.79
C PHE A 108 30.19 14.07 -20.81
N ASN A 109 31.37 14.32 -20.26
CA ASN A 109 31.64 15.47 -19.38
C ASN A 109 31.56 16.84 -20.10
N LYS A 110 31.45 16.87 -21.43
CA LYS A 110 31.22 18.09 -22.23
C LYS A 110 29.76 18.26 -22.66
N ILE A 111 28.89 17.30 -22.38
CA ILE A 111 27.44 17.41 -22.60
C ILE A 111 26.84 18.09 -21.36
N SER A 112 26.90 19.42 -21.31
CA SER A 112 26.40 20.21 -20.18
C SER A 112 24.91 20.57 -20.29
N SER A 113 24.34 20.46 -21.49
CA SER A 113 22.92 20.68 -21.79
C SER A 113 22.55 20.06 -23.15
N GLY A 114 21.30 19.66 -23.34
CA GLY A 114 20.77 19.08 -24.60
C GLY A 114 20.17 17.67 -24.43
N ILE A 115 19.34 17.25 -25.40
CA ILE A 115 18.76 15.90 -25.48
C ILE A 115 19.50 15.13 -26.56
N ASN A 116 20.10 13.98 -26.22
CA ASN A 116 20.63 13.07 -27.23
C ASN A 116 19.48 12.18 -27.74
N SER A 117 18.89 12.55 -28.89
CA SER A 117 17.74 11.85 -29.47
C SER A 117 18.11 10.76 -30.48
N SER A 118 19.39 10.68 -30.88
CA SER A 118 19.84 9.81 -31.98
C SER A 118 20.90 8.78 -31.58
N ALA A 119 21.37 8.80 -30.33
CA ALA A 119 22.34 7.82 -29.82
C ALA A 119 21.94 7.30 -28.43
N THR A 120 22.29 6.05 -28.16
CA THR A 120 22.11 5.38 -26.87
C THR A 120 23.37 5.56 -26.00
N MET A 121 23.18 5.79 -24.70
CA MET A 121 24.26 5.64 -23.72
C MET A 121 24.38 4.17 -23.33
N GLU A 122 25.49 3.53 -23.68
CA GLU A 122 25.77 2.16 -23.25
C GLU A 122 26.59 2.17 -21.96
N ILE A 123 26.07 1.50 -20.92
CA ILE A 123 26.71 1.36 -19.61
C ILE A 123 27.11 -0.11 -19.48
N THR A 124 28.40 -0.37 -19.55
CA THR A 124 28.93 -1.74 -19.59
C THR A 124 29.30 -2.25 -18.19
N SER A 125 29.78 -3.49 -18.11
CA SER A 125 30.16 -4.13 -16.85
C SER A 125 31.12 -3.27 -16.03
N GLY A 126 30.71 -2.93 -14.80
CA GLY A 126 31.49 -2.14 -13.85
C GLY A 126 31.30 -0.62 -13.93
N ALA A 127 30.55 -0.12 -14.92
CA ALA A 127 30.16 1.29 -14.96
C ALA A 127 28.95 1.56 -14.06
N SER A 128 28.91 2.73 -13.43
CA SER A 128 27.81 3.18 -12.57
C SER A 128 27.31 4.56 -12.98
N LEU A 129 26.01 4.78 -12.86
CA LEU A 129 25.40 6.10 -12.92
C LEU A 129 25.01 6.49 -11.50
N PHE A 130 25.66 7.51 -10.95
CA PHE A 130 25.42 7.98 -9.59
C PHE A 130 25.27 9.51 -9.60
N PRO A 131 24.16 10.07 -9.08
CA PRO A 131 24.05 11.51 -8.93
C PRO A 131 24.84 11.96 -7.69
N SER A 132 25.72 12.96 -7.85
CA SER A 132 26.38 13.60 -6.71
C SER A 132 25.56 14.78 -6.18
N GLY A 133 25.50 14.96 -4.85
CA GLY A 133 24.81 16.09 -4.21
C GLY A 133 23.29 16.00 -4.37
N THR A 134 22.67 17.03 -4.95
CA THR A 134 21.21 17.11 -5.18
C THR A 134 20.77 16.62 -6.56
N GLY A 135 21.66 16.00 -7.33
CA GLY A 135 21.33 15.44 -8.65
C GLY A 135 20.26 14.35 -8.56
N SER A 136 19.47 14.17 -9.62
CA SER A 136 18.56 13.03 -9.77
C SER A 136 18.79 12.36 -11.12
N ILE A 137 18.71 11.03 -11.15
CA ILE A 137 18.64 10.25 -12.38
C ILE A 137 17.15 9.95 -12.59
N GLN A 138 16.55 10.61 -13.58
CA GLN A 138 15.16 10.37 -13.96
C GLN A 138 15.18 9.56 -15.25
N ALA A 139 14.78 8.29 -15.16
CA ALA A 139 14.59 7.44 -16.33
C ALA A 139 13.10 7.22 -16.56
N ASN A 140 12.69 7.30 -17.82
CA ASN A 140 11.32 6.95 -18.22
C ASN A 140 11.08 5.43 -18.20
N LYS A 141 12.15 4.62 -18.08
CA LYS A 141 12.14 3.16 -18.18
C LYS A 141 13.32 2.57 -17.40
N PHE A 142 13.08 1.55 -16.58
CA PHE A 142 14.12 0.77 -15.88
C PHE A 142 13.97 -0.70 -16.25
N VAL A 143 14.87 -1.22 -17.09
CA VAL A 143 14.83 -2.61 -17.57
C VAL A 143 16.19 -3.27 -17.40
N GLY A 144 16.20 -4.47 -16.82
CA GLY A 144 17.38 -5.33 -16.74
C GLY A 144 17.46 -6.28 -17.95
N THR A 145 18.56 -7.03 -18.05
CA THR A 145 18.67 -8.15 -19.00
C THR A 145 17.56 -9.18 -18.72
N GLY A 146 16.66 -9.38 -19.69
CA GLY A 146 15.51 -10.29 -19.56
C GLY A 146 14.17 -9.60 -19.27
N SER A 147 14.15 -8.28 -19.02
CA SER A 147 12.88 -7.55 -18.85
C SER A 147 12.07 -7.52 -20.15
N THR A 148 10.77 -7.84 -20.04
CA THR A 148 9.82 -7.87 -21.16
C THR A 148 8.90 -6.66 -21.22
N SER A 149 9.01 -5.69 -20.29
CA SER A 149 8.15 -4.50 -20.21
C SER A 149 8.92 -3.27 -19.69
N ASP A 150 8.30 -2.09 -19.78
CA ASP A 150 8.92 -0.78 -19.49
C ASP A 150 8.70 -0.30 -18.04
N ALA A 151 7.96 -1.07 -17.24
CA ALA A 151 7.72 -0.76 -15.85
C ALA A 151 9.03 -0.83 -15.04
N ILE A 152 9.13 -0.06 -13.94
CA ILE A 152 10.08 -0.39 -12.87
C ILE A 152 9.87 -1.87 -12.56
N ASP A 153 10.95 -2.67 -12.57
CA ASP A 153 10.93 -4.12 -12.47
C ASP A 153 10.19 -4.61 -11.21
N LEU A 154 8.88 -4.71 -11.40
CA LEU A 154 7.80 -5.21 -10.58
C LEU A 154 6.70 -5.72 -11.54
N ALA A 155 6.97 -5.94 -12.83
CA ALA A 155 5.96 -6.30 -13.83
C ALA A 155 6.52 -7.00 -15.10
N THR A 156 7.51 -7.87 -14.96
CA THR A 156 7.57 -9.07 -15.82
C THR A 156 6.58 -10.11 -15.25
N ASN A 157 6.41 -11.27 -15.90
CA ASN A 157 5.57 -12.38 -15.41
C ASN A 157 5.90 -12.86 -13.98
N GLU A 158 6.92 -12.32 -13.34
CA GLU A 158 7.20 -12.53 -11.92
C GLU A 158 6.17 -11.85 -10.99
N THR A 159 5.39 -10.86 -11.45
CA THR A 159 4.48 -10.08 -10.58
C THR A 159 3.32 -9.35 -11.31
N ASN A 160 2.59 -9.95 -12.27
CA ASN A 160 1.38 -9.43 -12.98
C ASN A 160 0.51 -8.34 -12.24
N GLY A 161 1.01 -7.12 -12.07
CA GLY A 161 0.43 -6.08 -11.21
C GLY A 161 0.36 -6.42 -9.69
N ILE A 162 0.96 -7.52 -9.25
CA ILE A 162 0.80 -8.09 -7.92
C ILE A 162 2.12 -8.71 -7.43
N LEU A 163 2.65 -8.23 -6.30
CA LEU A 163 3.80 -8.82 -5.62
C LEU A 163 3.38 -10.13 -4.89
N PRO A 164 4.06 -11.27 -5.10
CA PRO A 164 3.79 -12.51 -4.37
C PRO A 164 4.00 -12.39 -2.87
N VAL A 165 3.24 -13.17 -2.10
CA VAL A 165 3.35 -13.16 -0.62
C VAL A 165 4.74 -13.56 -0.14
N ALA A 166 5.41 -14.49 -0.84
CA ALA A 166 6.79 -14.90 -0.53
C ALA A 166 7.83 -13.76 -0.64
N LYS A 167 7.48 -12.63 -1.27
CA LYS A 167 8.32 -11.43 -1.42
C LYS A 167 7.75 -10.22 -0.68
N GLY A 168 6.85 -10.44 0.28
CA GLY A 168 6.23 -9.38 1.08
C GLY A 168 5.05 -8.67 0.41
N GLY A 169 4.53 -9.21 -0.69
CA GLY A 169 3.33 -8.69 -1.36
C GLY A 169 2.02 -9.34 -0.90
N THR A 170 0.92 -8.99 -1.55
CA THR A 170 -0.43 -9.47 -1.18
C THR A 170 -0.92 -10.63 -2.03
N ASN A 171 -0.29 -10.88 -3.18
CA ASN A 171 -0.80 -11.77 -4.22
C ASN A 171 -2.29 -11.51 -4.60
N SER A 172 -2.75 -10.24 -4.50
CA SER A 172 -4.08 -9.76 -4.91
C SER A 172 -4.01 -8.39 -5.63
N SER A 173 -4.84 -8.19 -6.67
CA SER A 173 -4.92 -6.95 -7.46
C SER A 173 -5.94 -5.92 -6.95
N SER A 174 -6.75 -6.27 -5.94
CA SER A 174 -7.71 -5.34 -5.33
C SER A 174 -8.12 -5.78 -3.93
N PHE A 175 -8.41 -4.81 -3.05
CA PHE A 175 -9.06 -5.05 -1.76
C PHE A 175 -10.57 -4.79 -1.91
N VAL A 176 -11.39 -5.78 -1.59
CA VAL A 176 -12.76 -5.85 -2.10
C VAL A 176 -13.78 -5.07 -1.26
N SER A 177 -13.45 -4.58 -0.05
CA SER A 177 -14.37 -3.75 0.75
C SER A 177 -13.76 -3.18 2.04
N ASN A 178 -14.23 -2.00 2.46
CA ASN A 178 -13.94 -1.40 3.77
C ASN A 178 -14.49 -2.28 4.91
N ASN A 179 -13.84 -2.24 6.07
CA ASN A 179 -14.24 -2.94 7.31
C ASN A 179 -14.25 -4.48 7.25
N THR A 180 -13.41 -5.10 6.42
CA THR A 180 -13.22 -6.56 6.41
C THR A 180 -11.85 -6.95 6.98
N PHE A 181 -11.76 -8.13 7.60
CA PHE A 181 -10.45 -8.69 7.98
C PHE A 181 -9.74 -9.31 6.77
N LEU A 182 -8.44 -9.06 6.70
CA LEU A 182 -7.53 -9.68 5.73
C LEU A 182 -6.93 -10.94 6.35
N THR A 183 -7.04 -12.07 5.66
CA THR A 183 -6.40 -13.32 6.07
C THR A 183 -5.54 -13.87 4.95
N PHE A 184 -4.53 -14.67 5.31
CA PHE A 184 -3.75 -15.43 4.34
C PHE A 184 -4.36 -16.83 4.19
N ASN A 185 -4.81 -17.17 2.98
CA ASN A 185 -5.45 -18.47 2.70
C ASN A 185 -4.45 -19.57 2.27
N GLY A 186 -3.14 -19.33 2.44
CA GLY A 186 -2.08 -20.21 1.98
C GLY A 186 -1.51 -19.86 0.60
N THR A 187 -2.24 -19.08 -0.22
CA THR A 187 -1.79 -18.67 -1.57
C THR A 187 -1.81 -17.16 -1.77
N SER A 188 -2.79 -16.46 -1.19
CA SER A 188 -2.96 -15.01 -1.30
C SER A 188 -3.51 -14.41 0.00
N ILE A 189 -3.32 -13.10 0.16
CA ILE A 189 -4.08 -12.33 1.14
C ILE A 189 -5.46 -12.06 0.55
N VAL A 190 -6.50 -12.50 1.23
CA VAL A 190 -7.90 -12.37 0.80
C VAL A 190 -8.71 -11.63 1.85
N SER A 191 -9.66 -10.79 1.40
CA SER A 191 -10.71 -10.28 2.29
C SER A 191 -11.63 -11.44 2.62
N THR A 192 -11.90 -11.62 3.90
CA THR A 192 -12.86 -12.62 4.35
C THR A 192 -14.17 -11.96 4.72
N SER A 193 -15.26 -12.74 4.73
CA SER A 193 -16.55 -12.29 5.28
C SER A 193 -16.54 -12.14 6.81
N PHE A 194 -15.38 -12.28 7.47
CA PHE A 194 -15.24 -11.93 8.88
C PHE A 194 -15.41 -10.41 9.01
N ASP A 195 -16.60 -10.01 9.43
CA ASP A 195 -16.92 -8.71 10.03
C ASP A 195 -16.23 -8.64 11.41
N GLN A 196 -15.82 -7.45 11.85
CA GLN A 196 -15.33 -7.13 13.20
C GLN A 196 -16.17 -7.74 14.34
N ASN A 197 -17.43 -8.10 14.07
CA ASN A 197 -18.37 -8.71 15.02
C ASN A 197 -18.54 -10.24 14.87
N SER A 198 -17.93 -10.89 13.88
CA SER A 198 -18.23 -12.28 13.50
C SER A 198 -17.02 -13.22 13.68
N PHE A 199 -16.60 -13.50 14.92
CA PHE A 199 -15.59 -14.54 15.22
C PHE A 199 -16.05 -15.98 14.89
N ALA A 200 -17.33 -16.18 14.56
CA ALA A 200 -17.88 -17.47 14.17
C ALA A 200 -18.38 -17.41 12.71
N THR A 201 -17.59 -17.97 11.79
CA THR A 201 -17.94 -18.13 10.37
C THR A 201 -19.03 -19.17 10.09
N ASN A 202 -19.57 -19.81 11.12
CA ASN A 202 -20.65 -20.77 10.95
C ASN A 202 -21.95 -20.07 11.31
N ASN A 203 -22.83 -19.86 10.32
CA ASN A 203 -24.23 -19.52 10.58
C ASN A 203 -24.79 -20.58 11.55
N LEU A 204 -25.11 -20.16 12.77
CA LEU A 204 -25.70 -21.03 13.76
C LEU A 204 -27.17 -21.21 13.39
N THR A 205 -27.59 -22.45 13.14
CA THR A 205 -29.01 -22.74 12.85
C THR A 205 -29.88 -22.39 14.05
N ASN A 206 -31.15 -22.11 13.79
CA ASN A 206 -32.10 -21.61 14.77
C ASN A 206 -32.17 -22.49 16.04
N GLY A 207 -31.86 -21.93 17.21
CA GLY A 207 -31.89 -22.65 18.50
C GLY A 207 -30.66 -23.53 18.79
N ASN A 208 -29.63 -23.52 17.94
CA ASN A 208 -28.36 -24.16 18.26
C ASN A 208 -27.48 -23.24 19.10
N ILE A 209 -26.58 -23.85 19.89
CA ILE A 209 -25.49 -23.20 20.63
C ILE A 209 -24.16 -23.80 20.19
N PHE A 210 -23.06 -23.03 20.25
CA PHE A 210 -21.74 -23.60 20.01
C PHE A 210 -21.26 -24.39 21.23
N VAL A 211 -20.95 -25.67 21.01
CA VAL A 211 -20.30 -26.55 21.99
C VAL A 211 -19.04 -27.15 21.39
N GLY A 212 -18.05 -27.44 22.23
CA GLY A 212 -16.86 -28.19 21.80
C GLY A 212 -17.22 -29.65 21.51
N ASN A 213 -16.62 -30.23 20.47
CA ASN A 213 -16.75 -31.64 20.15
C ASN A 213 -15.46 -32.43 20.45
N ALA A 214 -15.50 -33.76 20.28
CA ALA A 214 -14.35 -34.64 20.52
C ALA A 214 -13.11 -34.33 19.64
N SER A 215 -13.27 -33.53 18.57
CA SER A 215 -12.19 -33.06 17.71
C SER A 215 -11.70 -31.65 18.09
N ASN A 216 -12.12 -31.11 19.23
CA ASN A 216 -11.82 -29.75 19.70
C ASN A 216 -12.31 -28.64 18.75
N VAL A 217 -13.40 -28.88 18.02
CA VAL A 217 -14.01 -27.91 17.10
C VAL A 217 -15.36 -27.43 17.65
N ALA A 218 -15.61 -26.11 17.62
CA ALA A 218 -16.90 -25.53 17.97
C ALA A 218 -17.97 -25.97 16.95
N THR A 219 -18.99 -26.68 17.41
CA THR A 219 -20.09 -27.22 16.58
C THR A 219 -21.42 -26.70 17.11
N GLY A 220 -22.31 -26.30 16.21
CA GLY A 220 -23.67 -25.88 16.58
C GLY A 220 -24.51 -27.08 16.98
N VAL A 221 -24.92 -27.17 18.24
CA VAL A 221 -25.75 -28.26 18.78
C VAL A 221 -27.01 -27.68 19.41
N VAL A 222 -28.15 -28.34 19.18
CA VAL A 222 -29.42 -27.99 19.84
C VAL A 222 -29.34 -28.41 21.30
N MET A 223 -29.67 -27.49 22.21
CA MET A 223 -29.90 -27.87 23.61
C MET A 223 -31.18 -28.71 23.69
N SER A 224 -31.05 -29.97 24.10
CA SER A 224 -32.15 -30.93 24.17
C SER A 224 -31.98 -31.91 25.35
N GLY A 225 -33.03 -32.68 25.64
CA GLY A 225 -33.09 -33.56 26.80
C GLY A 225 -33.78 -32.87 27.96
N ASP A 226 -33.03 -32.50 28.99
CA ASP A 226 -33.57 -31.89 30.22
C ASP A 226 -33.99 -30.42 30.06
N ALA A 227 -33.48 -29.74 29.04
CA ALA A 227 -33.81 -28.36 28.75
C ALA A 227 -33.79 -28.10 27.25
N THR A 228 -34.50 -27.07 26.83
CA THR A 228 -34.53 -26.55 25.46
C THR A 228 -34.28 -25.05 25.49
N ILE A 229 -33.60 -24.52 24.48
CA ILE A 229 -33.42 -23.09 24.28
C ILE A 229 -34.01 -22.67 22.93
N THR A 230 -34.83 -21.62 22.94
CA THR A 230 -35.37 -21.06 21.69
C THR A 230 -34.39 -20.07 21.07
N ASN A 231 -34.63 -19.71 19.82
CA ASN A 231 -33.88 -18.67 19.12
C ASN A 231 -34.07 -17.26 19.66
N ALA A 232 -35.05 -17.05 20.55
CA ALA A 232 -35.22 -15.81 21.32
C ALA A 232 -34.38 -15.80 22.61
N GLY A 233 -33.59 -16.85 22.87
CA GLY A 233 -32.78 -17.00 24.08
C GLY A 233 -33.58 -17.46 25.31
N VAL A 234 -34.82 -17.93 25.13
CA VAL A 234 -35.65 -18.44 26.23
C VAL A 234 -35.23 -19.87 26.54
N LEU A 235 -34.74 -20.10 27.77
CA LEU A 235 -34.44 -21.43 28.30
C LEU A 235 -35.68 -22.00 29.01
N THR A 236 -36.08 -23.20 28.63
CA THR A 236 -37.18 -23.94 29.25
C THR A 236 -36.68 -25.29 29.72
N ILE A 237 -36.91 -25.60 31.00
CA ILE A 237 -36.68 -26.95 31.55
C ILE A 237 -37.84 -27.84 31.07
N ALA A 238 -37.53 -29.02 30.55
CA ALA A 238 -38.55 -29.93 30.05
C ALA A 238 -39.37 -30.54 31.20
N ASP A 239 -40.63 -30.90 30.91
CA ASP A 239 -41.51 -31.54 31.87
C ASP A 239 -40.88 -32.82 32.43
N GLY A 240 -40.86 -32.96 33.75
CA GLY A 240 -40.27 -34.11 34.44
C GLY A 240 -38.73 -34.17 34.39
N ALA A 241 -38.05 -33.19 33.79
CA ALA A 241 -36.59 -33.18 33.73
C ALA A 241 -35.96 -33.09 35.14
N ILE A 242 -36.62 -32.44 36.09
CA ILE A 242 -36.17 -32.36 37.48
C ILE A 242 -36.68 -33.58 38.26
N THR A 243 -35.83 -34.59 38.39
CA THR A 243 -36.08 -35.77 39.24
C THR A 243 -35.61 -35.53 40.67
N ASN A 244 -36.10 -36.32 41.64
CA ASN A 244 -35.66 -36.23 43.04
C ASN A 244 -34.13 -36.31 43.21
N ALA A 245 -33.43 -37.13 42.40
CA ALA A 245 -31.97 -37.25 42.46
C ALA A 245 -31.22 -35.97 42.04
N LYS A 246 -31.87 -35.07 41.27
CA LYS A 246 -31.31 -33.78 40.84
C LYS A 246 -31.52 -32.68 41.89
N VAL A 247 -32.34 -32.94 42.91
CA VAL A 247 -32.59 -32.02 44.02
C VAL A 247 -31.76 -32.49 45.21
N SER A 248 -30.82 -31.67 45.67
CA SER A 248 -30.05 -31.96 46.89
C SER A 248 -30.99 -32.14 48.08
N ALA A 249 -30.69 -33.08 48.99
CA ALA A 249 -31.45 -33.25 50.23
C ALA A 249 -31.42 -32.00 51.13
N ASN A 250 -30.40 -31.16 50.96
CA ASN A 250 -30.25 -29.88 51.66
C ASN A 250 -30.74 -28.69 50.81
N ALA A 251 -31.44 -28.93 49.70
CA ALA A 251 -31.98 -27.85 48.89
C ALA A 251 -33.10 -27.13 49.65
N GLU A 252 -32.93 -25.84 49.88
CA GLU A 252 -33.99 -24.97 50.36
C GLU A 252 -34.90 -24.59 49.18
N ILE A 253 -35.91 -25.40 48.92
CA ILE A 253 -36.95 -25.07 47.95
C ILE A 253 -38.01 -24.23 48.67
N ASP A 254 -38.09 -22.95 48.30
CA ASP A 254 -39.13 -22.04 48.78
C ASP A 254 -40.52 -22.65 48.54
N VAL A 255 -41.38 -22.63 49.56
CA VAL A 255 -42.74 -23.20 49.51
C VAL A 255 -43.54 -22.57 48.37
N SER A 256 -43.29 -21.30 48.02
CA SER A 256 -43.92 -20.61 46.88
C SER A 256 -43.60 -21.22 45.52
N LYS A 257 -42.55 -22.07 45.43
CA LYS A 257 -42.12 -22.77 44.21
C LYS A 257 -42.60 -24.22 44.16
N LEU A 258 -43.18 -24.74 45.23
CA LEU A 258 -43.88 -26.02 45.21
C LEU A 258 -45.28 -25.77 44.60
N GLY A 259 -45.71 -26.59 43.64
CA GLY A 259 -47.02 -26.43 43.01
C GLY A 259 -48.13 -26.39 44.05
N HIS A 260 -48.76 -25.23 44.24
CA HIS A 260 -49.80 -25.05 45.24
C HIS A 260 -51.15 -25.54 44.69
N SER A 261 -51.97 -26.14 45.56
CA SER A 261 -53.35 -26.38 45.18
C SER A 261 -54.10 -25.06 45.02
N THR A 262 -55.03 -25.00 44.07
CA THR A 262 -55.95 -23.87 43.91
C THR A 262 -57.16 -23.97 44.84
N THR A 263 -57.25 -25.02 45.66
CA THR A 263 -58.37 -25.25 46.59
C THR A 263 -58.00 -24.77 47.99
N ASP A 264 -58.81 -23.86 48.52
CA ASP A 264 -58.64 -23.29 49.87
C ASP A 264 -58.77 -24.36 50.97
N GLY A 265 -58.02 -24.19 52.06
CA GLY A 265 -58.05 -25.10 53.22
C GLY A 265 -57.37 -26.47 53.06
N GLN A 266 -56.69 -26.73 51.93
CA GLN A 266 -55.92 -27.97 51.76
C GLN A 266 -54.60 -27.92 52.54
N ILE A 267 -54.24 -29.06 53.14
CA ILE A 267 -52.95 -29.26 53.80
C ILE A 267 -52.06 -30.17 52.95
N ILE A 268 -50.75 -29.98 53.06
CA ILE A 268 -49.78 -30.94 52.53
C ILE A 268 -49.61 -32.05 53.56
N ARG A 269 -49.84 -33.30 53.16
CA ARG A 269 -49.55 -34.47 53.99
C ARG A 269 -48.73 -35.49 53.22
N THR A 270 -48.00 -36.33 53.95
CA THR A 270 -47.40 -37.55 53.40
C THR A 270 -48.31 -38.74 53.72
N ASN A 271 -48.49 -39.67 52.77
CA ASN A 271 -49.16 -40.96 53.03
C ASN A 271 -48.15 -42.12 53.12
N GLY A 272 -46.89 -41.82 53.37
CA GLY A 272 -45.78 -42.78 53.36
C GLY A 272 -45.22 -43.11 51.97
N ASN A 273 -45.88 -42.73 50.87
CA ASN A 273 -45.41 -43.03 49.49
C ASN A 273 -45.35 -41.79 48.57
N ALA A 274 -46.14 -40.75 48.85
CA ALA A 274 -46.13 -39.48 48.14
C ALA A 274 -46.51 -38.30 49.05
N VAL A 275 -46.04 -37.11 48.67
CA VAL A 275 -46.57 -35.83 49.18
C VAL A 275 -47.84 -35.52 48.39
N GLN A 276 -48.95 -35.30 49.08
CA GLN A 276 -50.23 -34.99 48.45
C GLN A 276 -50.92 -33.82 49.13
N TRP A 277 -51.65 -33.04 48.34
CA TRP A 277 -52.63 -32.11 48.85
C TRP A 277 -53.84 -32.89 49.37
N PHE A 278 -54.28 -32.57 50.59
CA PHE A 278 -55.43 -33.20 51.22
C PHE A 278 -56.40 -32.13 51.66
N THR A 279 -57.65 -32.23 51.20
CA THR A 279 -58.77 -31.49 51.79
C THR A 279 -59.19 -32.22 53.06
N PRO A 280 -59.01 -31.64 54.26
CA PRO A 280 -59.57 -32.22 55.46
C PRO A 280 -61.10 -32.23 55.35
N ASN A 281 -61.73 -33.37 55.61
CA ASN A 281 -63.16 -33.39 55.87
C ASN A 281 -63.37 -32.77 57.25
N TYR A 282 -63.94 -31.57 57.29
CA TYR A 282 -64.38 -30.96 58.53
C TYR A 282 -65.58 -31.75 59.06
N LEU A 283 -65.50 -32.20 60.31
CA LEU A 283 -66.63 -32.79 61.00
C LEU A 283 -67.63 -31.68 61.32
N THR A 284 -68.60 -31.44 60.45
CA THR A 284 -69.51 -30.29 60.59
C THR A 284 -70.66 -30.54 61.57
N THR A 285 -70.91 -31.80 61.92
CA THR A 285 -71.86 -32.23 62.96
C THR A 285 -71.44 -33.58 63.49
N GLU A 286 -71.38 -33.72 64.82
CA GLU A 286 -71.06 -34.97 65.50
C GLU A 286 -72.22 -35.31 66.45
N THR A 287 -72.74 -36.53 66.35
CA THR A 287 -73.89 -37.02 67.12
C THR A 287 -73.57 -38.26 67.97
N ASP A 288 -72.30 -38.63 68.13
CA ASP A 288 -71.89 -39.74 68.98
C ASP A 288 -71.82 -39.25 70.44
N PRO A 289 -72.56 -39.85 71.38
CA PRO A 289 -72.52 -39.47 72.79
C PRO A 289 -71.12 -39.58 73.43
N ILE A 290 -70.16 -40.27 72.80
CA ILE A 290 -68.77 -40.43 73.27
C ILE A 290 -67.91 -39.19 72.94
N TYR A 291 -68.37 -38.28 72.07
CA TYR A 291 -67.59 -37.14 71.62
C TYR A 291 -67.20 -36.18 72.74
N SER A 292 -68.14 -35.87 73.63
CA SER A 292 -67.87 -35.02 74.80
C SER A 292 -66.84 -35.65 75.76
N ALA A 293 -66.63 -36.97 75.70
CA ALA A 293 -65.63 -37.68 76.49
C ALA A 293 -64.24 -37.67 75.84
N LYS A 294 -64.13 -37.30 74.56
CA LYS A 294 -62.88 -37.33 73.78
C LYS A 294 -62.46 -35.98 73.21
N PHE A 295 -63.38 -35.03 73.07
CA PHE A 295 -63.14 -33.69 72.53
C PHE A 295 -63.80 -32.64 73.43
N ASP A 296 -63.06 -31.60 73.79
CA ASP A 296 -63.57 -30.37 74.40
C ASP A 296 -63.32 -29.21 73.43
N LEU A 297 -64.40 -28.82 72.74
CA LEU A 297 -64.39 -27.76 71.74
C LEU A 297 -64.80 -26.40 72.32
N THR A 298 -64.88 -26.28 73.65
CA THR A 298 -65.29 -25.04 74.31
C THR A 298 -64.35 -23.90 73.90
N GLY A 299 -64.88 -22.89 73.20
CA GLY A 299 -64.11 -21.75 72.70
C GLY A 299 -63.25 -22.02 71.45
N ALA A 300 -63.39 -23.19 70.82
CA ALA A 300 -62.82 -23.48 69.51
C ALA A 300 -63.69 -22.89 68.38
N ALA A 301 -63.04 -22.19 67.46
CA ALA A 301 -63.59 -21.69 66.22
C ALA A 301 -63.06 -22.51 65.03
N THR A 302 -63.70 -22.37 63.88
CA THR A 302 -63.22 -22.96 62.62
C THR A 302 -61.78 -22.52 62.35
N GLY A 303 -60.89 -23.49 62.13
CA GLY A 303 -59.46 -23.25 61.90
C GLY A 303 -58.58 -23.31 63.14
N ASP A 304 -59.16 -23.41 64.35
CA ASP A 304 -58.37 -23.65 65.55
C ASP A 304 -57.76 -25.07 65.54
N LEU A 305 -56.52 -25.16 65.98
CA LEU A 305 -55.86 -26.44 66.20
C LEU A 305 -56.35 -27.06 67.50
N LEU A 306 -56.49 -28.38 67.55
CA LEU A 306 -56.77 -29.11 68.77
C LEU A 306 -55.55 -29.96 69.14
N LYS A 307 -55.20 -30.05 70.43
CA LYS A 307 -54.19 -30.98 70.93
C LYS A 307 -54.80 -31.95 71.92
N PHE A 308 -54.32 -33.18 71.94
CA PHE A 308 -54.67 -34.12 73.00
C PHE A 308 -53.95 -33.71 74.29
N ASP A 309 -54.68 -33.50 75.39
CA ASP A 309 -54.13 -33.08 76.69
C ASP A 309 -53.78 -34.27 77.61
N GLY A 310 -53.93 -35.51 77.11
CA GLY A 310 -53.80 -36.74 77.88
C GLY A 310 -55.15 -37.39 78.21
N THR A 311 -56.25 -36.66 78.11
CA THR A 311 -57.61 -37.14 78.39
C THR A 311 -58.56 -36.86 77.21
N LYS A 312 -58.53 -35.64 76.67
CA LYS A 312 -59.37 -35.17 75.55
C LYS A 312 -58.57 -34.30 74.58
N TYR A 313 -59.08 -34.13 73.38
CA TYR A 313 -58.60 -33.11 72.44
C TYR A 313 -59.22 -31.76 72.79
N VAL A 314 -58.38 -30.79 73.15
CA VAL A 314 -58.77 -29.44 73.57
C VAL A 314 -58.19 -28.40 72.61
N LYS A 315 -58.80 -27.21 72.54
CA LYS A 315 -58.24 -26.09 71.76
C LYS A 315 -56.78 -25.86 72.14
N PHE A 316 -55.94 -25.85 71.11
CA PHE A 316 -54.54 -25.50 71.20
C PHE A 316 -54.29 -24.24 70.41
N THR A 317 -53.78 -23.23 71.10
CA THR A 317 -53.16 -22.08 70.46
C THR A 317 -51.65 -22.30 70.53
N PRO A 318 -50.97 -22.69 69.43
CA PRO A 318 -49.52 -22.76 69.42
C PRO A 318 -48.93 -21.38 69.70
N ASN A 319 -47.95 -21.32 70.60
CA ASN A 319 -47.28 -20.07 71.00
C ASN A 319 -46.47 -19.40 69.85
N TYR A 320 -46.42 -20.02 68.66
CA TYR A 320 -45.73 -19.50 67.47
C TYR A 320 -46.65 -18.69 66.53
N LEU A 321 -47.93 -18.52 66.86
CA LEU A 321 -48.88 -17.67 66.11
C LEU A 321 -49.08 -16.28 66.74
N THR A 322 -48.35 -15.96 67.81
CA THR A 322 -48.31 -14.61 68.40
C THR A 322 -47.00 -13.91 68.06
N THR A 323 -46.80 -13.63 66.79
CA THR A 323 -45.96 -12.54 66.25
C THR A 323 -46.56 -12.07 64.96
#